data_AF-A0A7V8XV08-F1
#
_entry.id   AF-A0A7V8XV08-F1
#
_cell.length_a   1.000
_cell.length_b   1.000
_cell.length_c   1.000
_cell.angle_alpha   90.00
_cell.angle_beta   90.00
_cell.angle_gamma   90.00
#
_symmetry.space_group_name_H-M   'P 1'
#
loop_
_entity.id
_entity.type
_entity.pdbx_description
1 polymer ?
#
loop_
_entity_poly.entity_id
_entity_poly.type
_entity_poly.pdbx_seq_one_letter_code
_entity_poly.pdbx_strand_id
1 'polypeptide(L)' 'GDLLDILEHPNPDRYAGQRIFVVRREDYVYLVPFVEDEHTVFLKTIIPSRKATKEYLGEESDHED' A
#
# COMPACT_ATOMS: atom_id res chain seq x y z
N GLY A 1 2.69 -12.18 4.19
CA GLY A 1 2.32 -11.13 3.24
C GLY A 1 1.51 -10.18 4.07
N ASP A 2 2.03 -8.98 4.28
CA ASP A 2 1.72 -8.19 5.47
C ASP A 2 1.25 -6.80 5.04
N LEU A 3 0.18 -6.29 5.65
CA LEU A 3 -0.26 -4.92 5.42
C LEU A 3 0.66 -3.98 6.21
N LEU A 4 1.39 -3.12 5.52
CA LEU A 4 2.32 -2.16 6.10
C LEU A 4 1.64 -0.83 6.41
N ASP A 5 0.76 -0.36 5.52
CA ASP A 5 0.16 0.98 5.62
C ASP A 5 -1.12 1.11 4.78
N ILE A 6 -1.90 2.16 5.06
CA ILE A 6 -3.07 2.58 4.28
C ILE A 6 -2.90 4.06 3.92
N LEU A 7 -2.64 4.34 2.64
CA LEU A 7 -2.48 5.70 2.14
C LEU A 7 -3.79 6.27 1.63
N GLU A 8 -4.07 7.53 1.98
CA GLU A 8 -5.15 8.30 1.38
C GLU A 8 -4.76 8.82 -0.01
N HIS A 9 -5.71 8.87 -0.94
CA HIS A 9 -5.45 9.46 -2.24
C HIS A 9 -5.27 10.99 -2.09
N PRO A 10 -4.18 11.59 -2.57
CA PRO A 10 -3.87 13.01 -2.36
C PRO A 10 -4.84 13.98 -3.06
N ASN A 11 -5.71 13.46 -3.92
CA ASN A 11 -6.80 14.20 -4.54
C ASN A 11 -8.13 13.50 -4.25
N PRO A 12 -8.71 13.70 -3.05
CA PRO A 12 -9.97 13.08 -2.65
C PRO A 12 -11.16 13.62 -3.46
N ASP A 13 -11.09 14.85 -3.97
CA ASP A 13 -12.18 15.46 -4.75
C ASP A 13 -12.41 14.74 -6.10
N ARG A 14 -11.33 14.28 -6.75
CA ARG A 14 -11.41 13.50 -8.00
C ARG A 14 -11.55 12.00 -7.78
N TYR A 15 -11.14 11.49 -6.62
CA TYR A 15 -11.09 10.07 -6.29
C TYR A 15 -11.68 9.79 -4.90
N ALA A 16 -12.89 10.29 -4.69
CA ALA A 16 -13.60 10.17 -3.42
C ALA A 16 -13.74 8.70 -3.02
N GLY A 17 -13.28 8.37 -1.81
CA GLY A 17 -13.35 7.02 -1.25
C GLY A 17 -12.27 6.04 -1.72
N GLN A 18 -11.31 6.47 -2.55
CA GLN A 18 -10.20 5.61 -2.94
C GLN A 18 -9.02 5.74 -1.97
N ARG A 19 -8.56 4.61 -1.44
CA ARG A 19 -7.35 4.48 -0.62
C ARG A 19 -6.40 3.45 -1.24
N ILE A 20 -5.21 3.31 -0.69
CA ILE A 20 -4.20 2.39 -1.19
C ILE A 20 -3.66 1.56 -0.03
N PHE A 21 -3.77 0.24 -0.12
CA PHE A 21 -3.06 -0.67 0.77
C PHE A 21 -1.60 -0.78 0.32
N VAL A 22 -0.68 -0.64 1.27
CA VAL A 22 0.74 -0.93 1.08
C VAL A 22 0.99 -2.32 1.63
N VAL A 23 1.25 -3.29 0.76
CA VAL A 23 1.37 -4.71 1.13
C VAL A 23 2.78 -5.21 0.85
N ARG A 24 3.46 -5.74 1.88
CA ARG A 24 4.71 -6.47 1.73
C ARG A 24 4.43 -7.91 1.32
N ARG A 25 5.12 -8.39 0.30
CA ARG A 25 5.21 -9.81 0.00
C ARG A 25 6.64 -10.11 -0.40
N GLU A 26 7.26 -11.04 0.33
CA GLU A 26 8.68 -11.38 0.16
C GLU A 26 9.54 -10.12 0.30
N ASP A 27 10.45 -9.86 -0.63
CA ASP A 27 11.37 -8.73 -0.66
C ASP A 27 10.79 -7.49 -1.38
N TYR A 28 9.48 -7.44 -1.56
CA TYR A 28 8.85 -6.42 -2.39
C TYR A 28 7.57 -5.85 -1.79
N VAL A 29 7.35 -4.56 -2.06
CA VAL A 29 6.16 -3.83 -1.63
C VAL A 29 5.27 -3.51 -2.82
N TYR A 30 3.98 -3.76 -2.61
CA TYR A 30 2.94 -3.60 -3.59
C TYR A 30 1.92 -2.59 -3.10
N LEU A 31 1.48 -1.73 -4.02
CA LEU A 31 0.40 -0.78 -3.80
C LEU A 31 -0.87 -1.37 -4.38
N VAL A 32 -1.91 -1.50 -3.56
CA VAL A 32 -3.21 -2.04 -3.97
C VAL A 32 -4.27 -0.96 -3.74
N PRO A 33 -4.64 -0.20 -4.78
CA PRO A 33 -5.72 0.76 -4.67
C PRO A 33 -7.04 0.03 -4.39
N PHE A 34 -7.85 0.59 -3.51
CA PHE A 34 -9.15 0.02 -3.14
C PHE A 34 -10.17 1.12 -2.86
N VAL A 35 -11.43 0.76 -2.99
CA VAL A 35 -12.57 1.56 -2.51
C VAL A 35 -13.34 0.70 -1.51
N GLU A 36 -13.82 1.32 -0.43
CA GLU A 36 -14.61 0.66 0.61
C GLU A 36 -15.97 1.33 0.70
N ASP A 37 -17.03 0.51 0.74
CA ASP A 37 -18.39 0.92 1.12
C ASP A 37 -18.79 0.26 2.46
N GLU A 38 -20.03 0.43 2.91
CA GLU A 38 -20.50 -0.06 4.21
C GLU A 38 -20.40 -1.59 4.39
N HIS A 39 -20.26 -2.35 3.30
CA HIS A 39 -20.33 -3.81 3.33
C HIS A 39 -19.17 -4.49 2.59
N THR A 40 -18.45 -3.77 1.72
CA THR A 40 -17.54 -4.36 0.76
C THR A 40 -16.29 -3.52 0.56
N VAL A 41 -15.15 -4.20 0.43
CA VAL A 41 -13.89 -3.64 -0.05
C VAL A 41 -13.61 -4.16 -1.45
N PHE A 42 -13.54 -3.27 -2.43
CA PHE A 42 -13.15 -3.61 -3.80
C PHE A 42 -11.69 -3.29 -4.06
N LEU A 43 -10.87 -4.34 -4.18
CA LEU A 43 -9.46 -4.23 -4.54
C LEU A 43 -9.31 -4.09 -6.06
N LYS A 44 -8.50 -3.12 -6.48
CA LYS A 44 -8.08 -2.98 -7.87
C LYS A 44 -6.78 -3.77 -8.12
N THR A 45 -6.14 -3.48 -9.23
CA THR A 45 -4.87 -4.10 -9.64
C THR A 45 -3.77 -3.88 -8.60
N ILE A 46 -3.06 -4.95 -8.26
CA ILE A 46 -1.83 -4.91 -7.48
C ILE A 46 -0.69 -4.29 -8.31
N ILE A 47 -0.03 -3.26 -7.77
CA ILE A 47 1.03 -2.52 -8.47
C ILE A 47 2.34 -2.71 -7.72
N PRO A 48 3.34 -3.42 -8.28
CA PRO A 48 4.66 -3.48 -7.67
C PRO A 48 5.30 -2.08 -7.65
N SER A 49 5.79 -1.63 -6.50
CA SER A 49 6.42 -0.32 -6.35
C SER A 49 7.84 -0.41 -5.79
N ARG A 50 8.86 -0.22 -6.65
CA ARG A 50 10.27 -0.12 -6.22
C ARG A 50 10.49 1.01 -5.20
N LYS A 51 9.74 2.11 -5.35
CA LYS A 51 9.82 3.24 -4.42
C LYS A 51 9.32 2.82 -3.04
N ALA A 52 8.14 2.21 -2.97
CA ALA A 52 7.58 1.73 -1.71
C ALA A 52 8.46 0.63 -1.09
N THR A 53 9.05 -0.26 -1.91
CA THR A 53 10.01 -1.25 -1.40
C THR A 53 11.17 -0.58 -0.68
N LYS A 54 11.76 0.48 -1.24
CA LYS A 54 12.84 1.22 -0.57
C LYS A 54 12.35 1.97 0.67
N GLU A 55 11.18 2.58 0.59
CA GLU A 55 10.63 3.41 1.67
C GLU A 55 10.24 2.57 2.89
N TYR A 56 9.68 1.38 2.68
CA TYR A 56 9.18 0.54 3.76
C TYR A 56 10.11 -0.63 4.14
N LEU A 57 10.98 -1.10 3.24
CA LEU A 57 11.94 -2.19 3.52
C LEU A 57 13.41 -1.73 3.51
N GLY A 58 13.70 -0.52 3.00
CA GLY A 58 15.07 -0.04 2.84
C GLY A 58 15.77 0.37 4.14
N GLU A 59 15.07 0.33 5.27
CA GLU A 59 15.63 0.53 6.63
C GLU A 59 15.64 -0.76 7.47
N GLU A 60 15.08 -1.88 6.99
CA GLU A 60 15.12 -3.16 7.72
C GLU A 60 16.52 -3.80 7.74
N SER A 61 17.55 -3.18 7.14
CA SER A 61 18.93 -3.70 7.16
C SER A 61 19.83 -3.16 8.28
N ASP A 62 19.38 -2.19 9.09
CA ASP A 62 20.29 -1.47 10.02
C ASP A 62 19.97 -1.65 11.52
N HIS A 63 19.03 -2.52 11.92
CA HIS A 63 18.79 -2.81 13.34
C HIS A 63 18.52 -4.30 13.60
N GLU A 64 19.56 -5.12 13.45
CA GLU A 64 19.75 -6.34 14.24
C GLU A 64 21.01 -6.14 15.09
N ASP A 65 20.85 -5.64 16.32
CA ASP A 65 21.86 -5.71 17.40
C ASP A 65 21.76 -7.07 18.12
#